data_AF-A0A9J6GX94-F1
#
_entry.id   AF-A0A9J6GX94-F1
#
_cell.length_a   1.000
_cell.length_b   1.000
_cell.length_c   1.000
_cell.angle_alpha   90.00
_cell.angle_beta   90.00
_cell.angle_gamma   90.00
#
_symmetry.space_group_name_H-M   'P 1'
#
loop_
_entity.id
_entity.type
_entity.pdbx_description
1 polymer ?
#
loop_
_entity_poly.entity_id
_entity_poly.type
_entity_poly.pdbx_seq_one_letter_code
_entity_poly.pdbx_strand_id
1 'polypeptide(L)'
;MSSWRGFRVLLLLFTTTACLAYDVERPTRLGIVGGNRLSVLGEEVEEFRAIPYAQPPVGALRFLPPVAATPWEGTLDATSRRTGCPQVKGRRSQNKCAIDER
;
A
#
# COMPACT_ATOMS: atom_id res chain seq x y z
N MET A 1 0.35 -49.87 -29.27
CA MET A 1 -0.30 -48.55 -29.36
C MET A 1 -1.21 -48.39 -28.15
N SER A 2 -0.83 -47.56 -27.19
CA SER A 2 -1.75 -47.05 -26.17
C SER A 2 -1.13 -45.76 -25.64
N SER A 3 -1.25 -44.72 -26.49
CA SER A 3 -0.71 -43.40 -26.22
C SER A 3 -1.27 -42.88 -24.90
N TRP A 4 -0.36 -42.53 -24.00
CA TRP A 4 -0.52 -41.88 -22.71
C TRP A 4 -1.20 -40.50 -22.84
N ARG A 5 -2.50 -40.49 -23.19
CA ARG A 5 -3.35 -39.31 -23.28
C ARG A 5 -4.04 -39.09 -21.93
N GLY A 6 -3.28 -38.67 -20.93
CA GLY A 6 -3.85 -38.30 -19.62
C GLY A 6 -3.04 -37.24 -18.88
N PHE A 7 -1.75 -37.10 -19.20
CA PHE A 7 -0.82 -36.26 -18.45
C PHE A 7 -0.72 -34.81 -18.92
N ARG A 8 -1.70 -34.30 -19.69
CA ARG A 8 -1.73 -32.90 -20.16
C ARG A 8 -2.80 -32.02 -19.50
N VAL A 9 -3.63 -32.57 -18.62
CA VAL A 9 -4.68 -31.79 -17.90
C VAL A 9 -4.28 -31.52 -16.44
N LEU A 10 -3.27 -32.21 -15.91
CA LEU A 10 -2.84 -32.11 -14.51
C LEU A 10 -1.76 -31.04 -14.26
N LEU A 11 -1.41 -30.22 -15.26
CA LEU A 11 -0.35 -29.20 -15.18
C LEU A 11 -0.88 -27.76 -15.33
N LEU A 12 -2.14 -27.50 -15.01
CA LEU A 12 -2.77 -26.16 -15.07
C LEU A 12 -3.60 -25.83 -13.81
N LEU A 13 -3.26 -26.40 -12.65
CA LEU A 13 -3.91 -26.11 -11.34
C LEU A 13 -2.94 -25.52 -10.30
N PHE A 14 -1.81 -24.96 -10.75
CA PHE A 14 -0.91 -24.17 -9.91
C PHE A 14 -1.11 -22.68 -10.23
N THR A 15 -2.33 -22.18 -10.05
CA THR A 15 -2.53 -20.72 -9.99
C THR A 15 -1.99 -20.27 -8.64
N THR A 16 -0.73 -19.84 -8.63
CA THR A 16 -0.06 -19.27 -7.47
C THR A 16 -0.86 -18.08 -6.96
N THR A 17 -1.62 -18.27 -5.89
CA THR A 17 -2.11 -17.16 -5.09
C THR A 17 -0.87 -16.58 -4.41
N ALA A 18 -0.29 -15.55 -5.02
CA ALA A 18 0.76 -14.78 -4.38
C ALA A 18 0.13 -14.07 -3.18
N CYS A 19 0.30 -14.65 -1.99
CA CYS A 19 0.07 -13.95 -0.74
C CYS A 19 1.17 -12.89 -0.65
N LEU A 20 0.81 -11.61 -0.73
CA LEU A 20 1.75 -10.56 -0.39
C LEU A 20 1.97 -10.65 1.12
N ALA A 21 3.10 -11.23 1.52
CA ALA A 21 3.48 -11.31 2.92
C ALA A 21 4.08 -9.96 3.34
N TYR A 22 3.39 -9.24 4.22
CA TYR A 22 3.95 -8.09 4.94
C TYR A 22 4.87 -8.60 6.04
N ASP A 23 5.92 -7.85 6.36
CA ASP A 23 6.87 -8.25 7.42
C ASP A 23 6.22 -8.18 8.82
N VAL A 24 5.35 -7.18 9.00
CA VAL A 24 4.54 -7.03 10.22
C VAL A 24 3.12 -6.60 9.87
N GLU A 25 2.13 -7.20 10.54
CA GLU A 25 0.73 -6.74 10.53
C GLU A 25 0.28 -6.24 11.91
N ARG A 26 -0.45 -5.12 11.92
CA ARG A 26 -1.03 -4.53 13.15
C ARG A 26 -2.50 -4.14 12.95
N PRO A 27 -3.41 -4.52 13.87
CA PRO A 27 -4.80 -4.09 13.80
C PRO A 27 -4.95 -2.63 14.23
N THR A 28 -5.87 -1.91 13.59
CA THR A 28 -6.31 -0.57 13.99
C THR A 28 -7.83 -0.54 14.09
N ARG A 29 -8.39 0.61 14.52
CA ARG A 29 -9.85 0.82 14.54
C ARG A 29 -10.50 0.81 13.14
N LEU A 30 -9.73 1.05 12.08
CA LEU A 30 -10.23 1.17 10.71
C LEU A 30 -9.89 -0.04 9.82
N GLY A 31 -9.02 -0.93 10.28
CA GLY A 31 -8.56 -2.09 9.51
C GLY A 31 -7.15 -2.50 9.88
N ILE A 32 -6.63 -3.54 9.23
CA ILE A 32 -5.27 -4.05 9.46
C ILE A 32 -4.29 -3.25 8.59
N VAL A 33 -3.10 -2.93 9.13
CA VAL A 33 -2.00 -2.31 8.39
C VAL A 33 -0.80 -3.24 8.32
N GLY A 34 -0.21 -3.36 7.13
CA GLY A 34 1.01 -4.12 6.87
C GLY A 34 2.21 -3.18 6.71
N GLY A 35 3.27 -3.40 7.47
CA GLY A 35 4.47 -2.54 7.52
C GLY A 35 5.77 -3.31 7.36
N ASN A 36 6.88 -2.60 7.57
CA ASN A 36 8.24 -3.15 7.51
C ASN A 36 8.84 -3.27 8.92
N ARG A 37 9.75 -4.21 9.13
CA ARG A 37 10.69 -4.17 10.26
C ARG A 37 12.05 -3.66 9.76
N LEU A 38 12.61 -2.69 10.48
CA LEU A 38 13.87 -2.04 10.14
C LEU A 38 14.83 -2.13 11.32
N SER A 39 16.13 -2.32 11.05
CA SER A 39 17.16 -2.12 12.06
C SER A 39 17.68 -0.68 11.97
N VAL A 40 17.51 0.10 13.03
CA VAL A 40 17.95 1.48 13.13
C VAL A 40 18.89 1.59 14.32
N LEU A 41 20.17 1.91 14.04
CA LEU A 41 21.21 2.03 15.06
C LEU A 41 21.39 0.76 15.93
N GLY A 42 21.13 -0.42 15.34
CA GLY A 42 21.26 -1.71 16.03
C GLY A 42 19.98 -2.17 16.74
N GLU A 43 18.94 -1.34 16.79
CA GLU A 43 17.63 -1.67 17.38
C GLU A 43 16.62 -2.01 16.28
N GLU A 44 15.76 -3.00 16.51
CA GLU A 44 14.64 -3.29 15.61
C GLU A 44 13.45 -2.37 15.88
N VAL A 45 12.90 -1.76 14.82
CA VAL A 45 11.70 -0.93 14.86
C VAL A 45 10.71 -1.35 13.79
N GLU A 46 9.42 -1.20 14.07
CA GLU A 46 8.35 -1.41 13.09
C GLU A 46 8.00 -0.06 12.44
N GLU A 47 7.96 -0.04 11.11
CA GLU A 47 7.66 1.15 10.33
C GLU A 47 6.36 0.96 9.53
N PHE A 48 5.44 1.90 9.73
CA PHE A 48 4.20 2.01 8.97
C PHE A 48 4.07 3.42 8.39
N ARG A 49 3.88 3.52 7.08
CA ARG A 49 3.84 4.76 6.29
C ARG A 49 2.46 4.94 5.66
N ALA A 50 2.06 6.20 5.48
CA ALA A 50 0.90 6.58 4.67
C ALA A 50 -0.47 5.99 5.09
N ILE A 51 -0.67 5.71 6.38
CA ILE A 51 -1.97 5.30 6.94
C ILE A 51 -2.94 6.50 6.89
N PRO A 52 -4.14 6.36 6.28
CA PRO A 52 -5.11 7.44 6.20
C PRO A 52 -5.79 7.68 7.55
N TYR A 53 -5.86 8.94 7.96
CA TYR A 53 -6.63 9.38 9.14
C TYR A 53 -7.89 10.16 8.76
N ALA A 54 -7.96 10.65 7.51
CA ALA A 54 -9.07 11.42 6.96
C ALA A 54 -9.33 11.02 5.50
N GLN A 55 -10.51 11.35 4.99
CA GLN A 55 -10.82 11.25 3.57
C GLN A 55 -9.99 12.26 2.76
N PRO A 56 -9.64 11.96 1.50
CA PRO A 56 -8.91 12.88 0.64
C PRO A 56 -9.66 14.23 0.49
N PRO A 57 -9.01 15.39 0.74
CA PRO A 57 -9.65 16.70 0.69
C PRO A 57 -9.77 17.23 -0.76
N VAL A 58 -10.39 16.43 -1.63
CA VAL A 58 -10.56 16.71 -3.06
C VAL A 58 -12.03 17.01 -3.39
N GLY A 59 -12.27 17.63 -4.55
CA GLY A 59 -13.63 17.97 -4.99
C GLY A 59 -14.35 18.88 -3.99
N ALA A 60 -15.58 18.49 -3.60
CA ALA A 60 -16.41 19.24 -2.65
C ALA A 60 -15.84 19.30 -1.22
N LEU A 61 -14.88 18.42 -0.88
CA LEU A 61 -14.20 18.44 0.42
C LEU A 61 -13.04 19.43 0.49
N ARG A 62 -12.67 20.04 -0.64
CA ARG A 62 -11.58 21.01 -0.69
C ARG A 62 -11.95 22.24 0.15
N PHE A 63 -11.03 22.67 1.00
CA PHE A 63 -11.19 23.81 1.92
C PHE A 63 -12.23 23.61 3.04
N LEU A 64 -12.70 22.38 3.25
CA LEU A 64 -13.53 22.01 4.39
C LEU A 64 -12.70 21.35 5.49
N PRO A 65 -13.23 21.27 6.73
CA PRO A 65 -12.62 20.47 7.79
C PRO A 65 -12.43 19.00 7.35
N PRO A 66 -11.40 18.31 7.89
CA PRO A 66 -11.14 16.92 7.54
C PRO A 66 -12.31 16.03 7.95
N VAL A 67 -12.72 15.13 7.05
CA VAL A 67 -13.71 14.10 7.33
C VAL A 67 -12.97 12.81 7.71
N ALA A 68 -13.42 12.09 8.74
CA ALA A 68 -12.76 10.88 9.21
C ALA A 68 -12.63 9.81 8.09
N ALA A 69 -11.49 9.11 8.06
CA ALA A 69 -11.27 8.03 7.11
C ALA A 69 -12.29 6.89 7.28
N THR A 70 -12.69 6.28 6.18
CA THR A 70 -13.53 5.09 6.18
C THR A 70 -12.70 3.84 6.51
N PRO A 71 -13.27 2.85 7.20
CA PRO A 71 -12.63 1.54 7.33
C PRO A 71 -12.30 0.94 5.95
N TRP A 72 -11.26 0.11 5.89
CA TRP A 72 -10.89 -0.64 4.70
C TRP A 72 -10.98 -2.14 4.96
N GLU A 73 -11.17 -2.91 3.89
CA GLU A 73 -11.14 -4.37 3.93
C GLU A 73 -9.72 -4.89 3.66
N GLY A 74 -9.37 -6.01 4.30
CA GLY A 74 -8.05 -6.61 4.19
C GLY A 74 -6.94 -5.81 4.88
N THR A 75 -5.70 -6.04 4.45
CA THR A 75 -4.52 -5.36 4.97
C THR A 75 -4.13 -4.18 4.09
N LEU A 76 -4.05 -2.99 4.66
CA LEU A 76 -3.54 -1.79 4.00
C LEU A 76 -2.01 -1.85 3.92
N ASP A 77 -1.47 -1.74 2.71
CA ASP A 77 -0.03 -1.60 2.50
C ASP A 77 0.47 -0.24 3.01
N ALA A 78 1.21 -0.29 4.12
CA ALA A 78 1.85 0.84 4.78
C ALA A 78 3.38 0.78 4.64
N THR A 79 3.92 0.17 3.57
CA THR A 79 5.38 0.06 3.35
C THR A 79 5.98 1.26 2.61
N SER A 80 5.16 2.06 1.92
CA SER A 80 5.60 3.14 1.01
C SER A 80 5.09 4.52 1.40
N ARG A 81 5.82 5.58 1.01
CA ARG A 81 5.41 6.98 1.26
C ARG A 81 4.42 7.43 0.18
N ARG A 82 3.41 8.21 0.57
CA ARG A 82 2.53 8.95 -0.35
C ARG A 82 3.09 10.34 -0.67
N THR A 83 2.57 10.95 -1.73
CA THR A 83 2.89 12.32 -2.14
C THR A 83 2.57 13.32 -1.03
N GLY A 84 3.48 14.28 -0.82
CA GLY A 84 3.22 15.40 0.08
C GLY A 84 2.12 16.32 -0.43
N CYS A 85 1.62 17.20 0.45
CA CYS A 85 0.62 18.19 0.09
C CYS A 85 1.12 19.12 -1.04
N PRO A 86 0.22 19.64 -1.89
CA PRO A 86 0.58 20.64 -2.90
C PRO A 86 1.32 21.82 -2.27
N GLN A 87 2.53 22.06 -2.75
CA GLN A 87 3.41 23.13 -2.28
C GLN A 87 4.26 23.59 -3.46
N VAL A 88 4.61 24.88 -3.47
CA VAL A 88 5.58 25.39 -4.44
C VAL A 88 6.92 24.75 -4.12
N LYS A 89 7.53 24.07 -5.09
CA LYS A 89 8.88 23.51 -4.89
C LYS A 89 9.83 24.67 -4.60
N GLY A 90 10.50 24.64 -3.45
CA GLY A 90 11.63 25.53 -3.23
C GLY A 90 12.66 25.35 -4.35
N ARG A 91 13.41 26.41 -4.70
CA ARG A 91 14.37 26.47 -5.82
C ARG A 91 15.45 25.35 -5.87
N ARG A 92 15.45 24.36 -4.97
CA ARG A 92 16.48 23.31 -4.85
C ARG A 92 15.99 21.85 -4.85
N SER A 93 14.70 21.54 -4.97
CA SER A 93 14.26 20.14 -4.83
C SER A 93 13.58 19.59 -6.08
N GLN A 94 14.34 18.79 -6.83
CA GLN A 94 13.90 18.02 -8.00
C GLN A 94 13.14 16.74 -7.63
N ASN A 95 12.51 16.67 -6.47
CA ASN A 95 11.64 15.54 -6.15
C ASN A 95 10.37 15.73 -6.98
N LYS A 96 10.26 15.01 -8.11
CA LYS A 96 9.08 14.97 -8.98
C LYS A 96 7.86 14.54 -8.14
N CYS A 97 7.06 15.49 -7.67
CA CYS A 97 5.63 15.27 -7.61
C CYS A 97 5.20 14.96 -9.05
N ALA A 98 4.89 13.71 -9.34
CA ALA A 98 4.28 13.30 -10.60
C ALA A 98 2.88 13.93 -10.62
N ILE A 99 2.78 15.10 -11.26
CA ILE A 99 1.51 15.54 -11.79
C ILE A 99 1.27 14.60 -12.98
N ASP A 100 0.29 13.72 -12.85
CA ASP A 100 -0.29 13.03 -14.00
C ASP A 100 -0.96 14.13 -14.85
N GLU A 101 -0.28 14.55 -15.92
CA GLU A 101 -0.84 15.46 -16.91
C GLU A 101 -1.82 14.66 -17.77
N ARG A 102 -3.12 14.81 -17.48
CA ARG A 102 -4.21 14.49 -18.39
C ARG A 102 -4.95 15.75 -18.79
#